data_AF-A0A7Y5EF57-F1
#
_entry.id   AF-A0A7Y5EF57-F1
#
_cell.length_a   1.000
_cell.length_b   1.000
_cell.length_c   1.000
_cell.angle_alpha   90.00
_cell.angle_beta   90.00
_cell.angle_gamma   90.00
#
_symmetry.space_group_name_H-M   'P 1'
#
loop_
_entity.id
_entity.type
_entity.pdbx_description
1 polymer ?
#
loop_
_entity_poly.entity_id
_entity_poly.type
_entity_poly.pdbx_seq_one_letter_code
_entity_poly.pdbx_strand_id
1 'polypeptide(L)'
;GLVPRQYSTGGKANLLGISKRGDKNLRRLLVQCARVYMQNLARQKGALADWVRALMTRRHSNVVACALANKFARIAWAISAHHTQYETGPGALNA
;
A
#
# COMPACT_ATOMS: atom_id res chain seq x y z
N GLY A 1 7.92 -12.29 -4.88
CA GLY A 1 6.91 -11.64 -5.72
C GLY A 1 6.33 -10.44 -5.01
N LEU A 2 5.87 -9.46 -5.79
CA LEU A 2 5.31 -8.17 -5.38
C LEU A 2 4.21 -8.28 -4.32
N VAL A 3 3.46 -9.38 -4.30
CA VAL A 3 2.42 -9.66 -3.32
C VAL A 3 2.80 -10.89 -2.47
N PRO A 4 2.53 -10.86 -1.15
CA PRO A 4 2.75 -12.00 -0.26
C PRO A 4 1.99 -13.25 -0.71
N ARG A 5 2.61 -14.39 -0.44
CA ARG A 5 1.97 -15.71 -0.53
C ARG A 5 0.79 -15.73 0.45
N GLN A 6 -0.42 -15.89 -0.08
CA GLN A 6 -1.60 -16.18 0.72
C GLN A 6 -1.36 -17.49 1.46
N TYR A 7 -1.35 -17.45 2.80
CA TYR A 7 -1.41 -18.65 3.62
C TYR A 7 -2.85 -18.82 4.07
N SER A 8 -3.47 -19.91 3.63
CA SER A 8 -4.77 -20.35 4.13
C SER A 8 -4.57 -21.70 4.79
N THR A 9 -4.67 -21.73 6.11
CA THR A 9 -4.82 -22.96 6.89
C THR A 9 -6.21 -22.87 7.53
N GLY A 10 -7.08 -23.84 7.25
CA GLY A 10 -8.41 -23.93 7.84
C GLY A 10 -9.41 -22.83 7.45
N GLY A 11 -9.46 -22.42 6.17
CA GLY A 11 -10.52 -21.54 5.65
C GLY A 11 -10.41 -20.05 5.96
N LYS A 12 -9.37 -19.61 6.70
CA LYS A 12 -9.10 -18.18 6.95
C LYS A 12 -7.98 -17.71 6.01
N ALA A 13 -8.29 -16.77 5.12
CA ALA A 13 -7.30 -16.17 4.22
C ALA A 13 -6.54 -15.05 4.95
N ASN A 14 -5.34 -15.36 5.46
CA ASN A 14 -4.46 -14.34 6.06
C ASN A 14 -3.52 -13.76 5.00
N LEU A 15 -3.73 -12.48 4.69
CA LEU A 15 -2.92 -11.71 3.77
C LEU A 15 -1.73 -11.11 4.54
N LEU A 16 -0.52 -11.63 4.29
CA LEU A 16 0.70 -11.15 4.93
C LEU A 16 1.17 -9.81 4.31
N GLY A 17 2.34 -9.30 4.75
CA GLY A 17 2.99 -8.11 4.17
C GLY A 17 3.92 -8.45 3.00
N ILE A 18 4.44 -7.43 2.30
CA ILE A 18 5.31 -7.58 1.11
C ILE A 18 6.35 -8.69 1.32
N SER A 19 6.37 -9.68 0.42
CA SER A 19 7.24 -10.85 0.53
C SER A 19 8.72 -10.45 0.56
N LYS A 20 9.46 -10.95 1.56
CA LYS A 20 10.93 -10.81 1.63
C LYS A 20 11.68 -11.60 0.54
N ARG A 21 11.00 -12.52 -0.17
CA ARG A 21 11.54 -13.34 -1.26
C ARG A 21 11.35 -12.70 -2.66
N GLY A 22 10.73 -11.52 -2.75
CA GLY A 22 10.64 -10.75 -3.99
C GLY A 22 11.86 -9.86 -4.24
N ASP A 23 11.77 -9.06 -5.31
CA ASP A 23 12.77 -8.05 -5.64
C ASP A 23 12.94 -7.04 -4.48
N LYS A 24 14.18 -6.91 -3.99
CA LYS A 24 14.53 -6.02 -2.87
C LYS A 24 14.42 -4.54 -3.26
N ASN A 25 14.73 -4.18 -4.50
CA ASN A 25 14.67 -2.83 -5.03
C ASN A 25 13.21 -2.37 -5.14
N LEU A 26 12.33 -3.24 -5.66
CA LEU A 26 10.90 -2.91 -5.76
C LEU A 26 10.27 -2.66 -4.38
N ARG A 27 10.60 -3.49 -3.40
CA ARG A 27 10.18 -3.25 -2.01
C ARG A 27 10.73 -1.94 -1.45
N ARG A 28 11.99 -1.60 -1.76
CA ARG A 28 12.60 -0.32 -1.32
C ARG A 28 11.87 0.87 -1.94
N LEU A 29 11.61 0.81 -3.24
CA LEU A 29 10.94 1.86 -4.00
C LEU A 29 9.52 2.08 -3.47
N LEU A 30 8.74 1.01 -3.26
CA LEU A 30 7.38 1.12 -2.69
C LEU A 30 7.36 1.76 -1.30
N VAL A 31 8.34 1.44 -0.45
CA VAL A 31 8.46 2.06 0.87
C VAL A 31 8.89 3.53 0.77
N GLN A 32 9.74 3.89 -0.19
CA GLN A 32 10.10 5.29 -0.46
C GLN A 32 8.87 6.08 -0.95
N CYS A 33 8.10 5.55 -1.90
CA CYS A 33 6.85 6.15 -2.37
C CYS A 33 5.86 6.33 -1.20
N ALA A 34 5.71 5.32 -0.34
CA ALA A 34 4.89 5.41 0.86
C ALA A 34 5.33 6.54 1.80
N ARG A 35 6.63 6.74 1.99
CA ARG A 35 7.17 7.84 2.80
C ARG A 35 6.86 9.21 2.20
N VAL A 36 7.05 9.38 0.88
CA VAL A 36 6.72 10.63 0.18
C VAL A 36 5.22 10.92 0.28
N TYR A 37 4.38 9.90 0.15
CA TYR A 37 2.93 10.04 0.35
C TYR A 37 2.59 10.49 1.78
N MET A 38 3.21 9.88 2.79
CA MET A 38 3.02 10.26 4.19
C MET A 38 3.48 11.70 4.48
N GLN A 39 4.57 12.17 3.86
CA GLN A 39 5.02 13.56 4.00
C GLN A 39 4.02 14.54 3.38
N ASN A 40 3.41 14.17 2.25
CA ASN A 40 2.38 14.97 1.59
C ASN A 40 0.95 14.73 2.12
N LEU A 41 0.78 13.99 3.22
CA LEU A 41 -0.53 13.59 3.75
C LEU A 41 -1.44 14.78 4.08
N ALA A 42 -0.86 15.93 4.43
CA ALA A 42 -1.61 17.16 4.69
C ALA A 42 -2.34 17.71 3.45
N ARG A 43 -1.78 17.47 2.25
CA ARG A 43 -2.36 17.90 0.96
C ARG A 43 -3.30 16.86 0.36
N GLN A 44 -3.23 15.61 0.83
CA GLN A 44 -4.01 14.49 0.31
C GLN A 44 -5.35 14.36 1.04
N LYS A 45 -6.44 14.19 0.27
CA LYS A 45 -7.81 14.01 0.79
C LYS A 45 -8.39 12.69 0.29
N GLY A 46 -9.20 12.03 1.12
CA GLY A 46 -9.94 10.81 0.78
C GLY A 46 -9.65 9.62 1.69
N ALA A 47 -10.39 8.52 1.48
CA ALA A 47 -10.39 7.35 2.36
C ALA A 47 -9.00 6.72 2.58
N LEU A 48 -8.08 6.83 1.62
CA LEU A 48 -6.70 6.37 1.79
C LEU A 48 -5.94 7.27 2.78
N ALA A 49 -6.08 8.59 2.66
CA ALA A 49 -5.43 9.55 3.54
C ALA A 49 -5.98 9.44 4.97
N ASP A 50 -7.29 9.27 5.13
CA ASP A 50 -7.93 9.05 6.43
C ASP A 50 -7.47 7.75 7.09
N TRP A 51 -7.36 6.67 6.31
CA TRP A 51 -6.83 5.40 6.79
C TRP A 51 -5.37 5.53 7.26
N VAL A 52 -4.52 6.25 6.51
CA VAL A 52 -3.13 6.50 6.92
C VAL A 52 -3.08 7.35 8.19
N ARG A 53 -3.91 8.40 8.29
CA ARG A 53 -3.98 9.28 9.47
C ARG A 53 -4.40 8.51 10.72
N ALA A 54 -5.43 7.67 10.62
CA ALA A 54 -5.87 6.79 11.70
C ALA A 54 -4.82 5.73 12.09
N LEU A 55 -3.96 5.32 11.16
CA LEU A 55 -2.89 4.37 11.45
C LEU A 55 -1.69 5.05 12.13
N MET A 56 -1.37 6.28 11.74
CA MET A 56 -0.32 7.10 12.37
C MET A 56 -0.63 7.45 13.82
N THR A 57 -1.90 7.55 14.21
CA THR A 57 -2.27 7.78 15.62
C THR A 57 -2.05 6.55 16.50
N ARG A 58 -2.04 5.34 15.92
CA ARG A 58 -1.98 4.07 16.66
C ARG A 58 -0.65 3.33 16.53
N ARG A 59 0.15 3.65 15.51
CA ARG A 59 1.35 2.88 15.15
C ARG A 59 2.50 3.79 14.73
N HIS A 60 3.72 3.30 14.95
CA HIS A 60 4.93 3.99 14.53
C HIS A 60 4.99 4.22 13.01
N SER A 61 5.55 5.37 12.60
CA SER A 61 5.63 5.81 11.20
C SER A 61 6.20 4.75 10.24
N ASN A 62 7.26 4.04 10.64
CA ASN A 62 7.85 2.95 9.84
C ASN A 62 6.88 1.78 9.59
N VAL A 63 6.00 1.47 10.56
CA VAL A 63 4.98 0.42 10.39
C VAL A 63 3.91 0.89 9.42
N VAL A 64 3.51 2.15 9.50
CA VAL A 64 2.55 2.78 8.58
C VAL A 64 3.11 2.80 7.16
N ALA A 65 4.38 3.17 6.98
CA ALA A 65 5.04 3.16 5.66
C ALA A 65 5.05 1.77 5.02
N CYS A 66 5.36 0.72 5.80
CA CYS A 66 5.30 -0.66 5.32
C CYS A 66 3.88 -1.12 4.97
N ALA A 67 2.89 -0.73 5.76
CA ALA A 67 1.48 -1.06 5.51
C ALA A 67 0.96 -0.37 4.24
N LEU A 68 1.31 0.91 4.05
CA LEU A 68 0.96 1.68 2.86
C LEU A 68 1.65 1.11 1.61
N ALA A 69 2.93 0.77 1.70
CA ALA A 69 3.65 0.09 0.62
C ALA A 69 2.98 -1.24 0.24
N ASN A 70 2.49 -2.02 1.21
CA ASN A 70 1.75 -3.26 0.93
C ASN A 70 0.43 -2.98 0.20
N LYS A 71 -0.26 -1.89 0.54
CA LYS A 71 -1.49 -1.48 -0.15
C LYS A 71 -1.21 -1.07 -1.60
N PHE A 72 -0.13 -0.31 -1.85
CA PHE A 72 0.30 0.02 -3.21
C PHE A 72 0.70 -1.22 -4.02
N ALA A 73 1.42 -2.16 -3.41
CA ALA A 73 1.77 -3.42 -4.06
C ALA A 73 0.53 -4.20 -4.53
N ARG A 74 -0.54 -4.22 -3.73
CA ARG A 74 -1.81 -4.87 -4.08
C ARG A 74 -2.55 -4.16 -5.20
N ILE A 75 -2.57 -2.82 -5.19
CA ILE A 75 -3.16 -2.01 -6.27
C ILE A 75 -2.41 -2.29 -7.58
N ALA A 76 -1.07 -2.23 -7.56
CA ALA A 76 -0.24 -2.52 -8.72
C ALA A 76 -0.45 -3.96 -9.24
N TRP A 77 -0.58 -4.94 -8.33
CA TRP A 77 -0.88 -6.31 -8.73
C TRP A 77 -2.29 -6.45 -9.34
N ALA A 78 -3.31 -5.81 -8.77
CA ALA A 78 -4.66 -5.86 -9.31
C ALA A 78 -4.71 -5.24 -10.71
N ILE A 79 -4.06 -4.08 -10.90
CA ILE A 79 -3.93 -3.44 -12.22
C ILE A 79 -3.21 -4.36 -13.21
N SER A 80 -2.08 -4.94 -12.80
CA SER A 80 -1.30 -5.84 -13.65
C SER A 80 -2.02 -7.15 -13.98
N ALA A 81 -2.81 -7.69 -13.05
CA ALA A 81 -3.51 -8.97 -13.23
C ALA A 81 -4.80 -8.82 -14.04
N HIS A 82 -5.49 -7.68 -13.91
CA HIS A 82 -6.75 -7.41 -14.59
C HIS A 82 -6.59 -6.51 -15.83
N HIS A 83 -5.35 -6.14 -16.20
CA HIS A 83 -5.04 -5.22 -17.30
C HIS A 83 -5.90 -3.94 -17.30
N THR A 84 -6.30 -3.49 -16.11
CA THR A 84 -7.24 -2.37 -15.94
C THR A 84 -6.47 -1.07 -15.76
N GLN A 85 -7.00 0.05 -16.25
CA GLN A 85 -6.40 1.35 -16.00
C GLN A 85 -6.66 1.80 -14.55
N TYR A 86 -5.69 2.49 -13.97
CA TYR A 86 -5.86 3.06 -12.63
C TYR A 86 -6.79 4.26 -12.71
N GLU A 87 -8.03 4.08 -12.27
CA GLU A 87 -8.97 5.19 -12.12
C GLU A 87 -8.65 5.94 -10.82
N THR A 88 -8.22 7.19 -10.97
CA THR A 88 -8.01 8.07 -9.83
C THR A 88 -9.39 8.50 -9.33
N GLY A 89 -9.80 8.07 -8.13
CA GLY A 89 -11.06 8.53 -7.55
C GLY A 89 -11.14 10.08 -7.54
N PRO A 90 -12.34 10.68 -7.64
CA PRO A 90 -12.55 12.09 -7.99
C PRO A 90 -11.84 13.15 -7.11
N GLY A 91 -11.25 12.76 -5.99
CA GLY A 91 -10.43 13.63 -5.13
C GLY A 91 -8.93 13.71 -5.46
N ALA A 92 -8.42 12.90 -6.39
CA ALA A 92 -6.98 12.82 -6.70
C ALA A 92 -6.50 13.87 -7.72
N LEU A 93 -7.40 14.49 -8.48
CA LEU A 93 -7.10 15.47 -9.53
C LEU A 93 -6.96 16.92 -9.01
N ASN A 94 -7.25 17.16 -7.73
CA ASN A 94 -7.31 18.50 -7.13
C ASN A 94 -6.26 18.68 -6.01
N ALA A 95 -4.98 18.39 -6.28
CA ALA A 95 -3.86 18.58 -5.34
C ALA A 95 -2.64 19.25 -5.99
#